data_AF-A0A7W1SVJ5-F1
#
_entry.id   AF-A0A7W1SVJ5-F1
#
_cell.length_a   1.000
_cell.length_b   1.000
_cell.length_c   1.000
_cell.angle_alpha   90.00
_cell.angle_beta   90.00
_cell.angle_gamma   90.00
#
_symmetry.space_group_name_H-M   'P 1'
#
loop_
_entity.id
_entity.type
_entity.pdbx_description
1 polymer ?
#
loop_
_entity_poly.entity_id
_entity_poly.type
_entity_poly.pdbx_seq_one_letter_code
_entity_poly.pdbx_strand_id
1 'polypeptide(L)'
;MAIVRLKIDVAGTVGDEAWRKLRHFDDMRSADFGPQFGSGGRCNHAFDATHQQGEWIGAEVRLSTPLLAQYAISHYLEQEQVLDADVAE
;
A
#
# COMPACT_ATOMS: atom_id res chain seq x y z
N MET A 1 15.10 -11.16 -6.17
CA MET A 1 14.03 -10.67 -5.28
C MET A 1 13.44 -9.44 -5.95
N ALA A 2 12.13 -9.29 -5.93
CA ALA A 2 11.47 -8.10 -6.49
C ALA A 2 10.63 -7.44 -5.41
N ILE A 3 10.55 -6.11 -5.46
CA ILE A 3 9.80 -5.31 -4.50
C ILE A 3 8.79 -4.48 -5.27
N VAL A 4 7.53 -4.53 -4.85
CA VAL A 4 6.47 -3.65 -5.34
C VAL A 4 6.15 -2.63 -4.26
N ARG A 5 6.16 -1.35 -4.63
CA ARG A 5 5.66 -0.26 -3.79
C ARG A 5 4.25 0.08 -4.18
N LEU A 6 3.42 0.30 -3.19
CA LEU A 6 2.02 0.69 -3.36
C LEU A 6 1.82 2.07 -2.78
N LYS A 7 0.98 2.86 -3.45
CA LYS A 7 0.44 4.11 -2.94
C LYS A 7 -1.02 3.86 -2.60
N ILE A 8 -1.39 3.91 -1.32
CA ILE A 8 -2.73 3.53 -0.85
C ILE A 8 -3.44 4.78 -0.31
N ASP A 9 -4.64 5.04 -0.83
CA ASP A 9 -5.57 6.01 -0.25
C ASP A 9 -6.06 5.51 1.10
N VAL A 10 -5.83 6.30 2.14
CA VAL A 10 -6.25 5.98 3.50
C VAL A 10 -7.42 6.83 3.97
N ALA A 11 -7.88 7.78 3.15
CA ALA A 11 -8.91 8.74 3.52
C ALA A 11 -10.18 8.07 4.06
N GLY A 12 -10.70 8.58 5.17
CA GLY A 12 -11.90 8.06 5.81
C GLY A 12 -11.71 6.75 6.58
N THR A 13 -10.49 6.20 6.66
CA THR A 13 -10.17 5.03 7.48
C THR A 13 -9.40 5.44 8.75
N VAL A 14 -9.36 4.57 9.76
CA VAL A 14 -8.58 4.79 10.99
C VAL A 14 -7.35 3.89 10.99
N GLY A 15 -6.17 4.48 11.17
CA GLY A 15 -4.91 3.75 11.25
C GLY A 15 -4.58 2.97 9.97
N ASP A 16 -4.35 1.66 10.08
CA ASP A 16 -3.99 0.78 8.97
C ASP A 16 -5.21 0.06 8.35
N GLU A 17 -6.43 0.54 8.63
CA GLU A 17 -7.66 -0.12 8.19
C GLU A 17 -7.76 -0.21 6.66
N ALA A 18 -7.35 0.82 5.91
CA ALA A 18 -7.30 0.77 4.44
C ALA A 18 -6.41 -0.38 3.95
N TRP A 19 -5.24 -0.55 4.57
CA TRP A 19 -4.30 -1.63 4.25
C TRP A 19 -4.91 -3.02 4.52
N ARG A 20 -5.52 -3.21 5.70
CA ARG A 20 -6.12 -4.50 6.09
C ARG A 20 -7.31 -4.90 5.22
N LYS A 21 -7.98 -3.94 4.58
CA LYS A 21 -9.12 -4.18 3.68
C LYS A 21 -8.69 -4.55 2.27
N LEU A 22 -7.42 -4.35 1.90
CA LEU A 22 -6.93 -4.79 0.61
C LEU A 22 -6.90 -6.32 0.53
N ARG A 23 -7.20 -6.84 -0.65
CA ARG A 23 -6.91 -8.23 -0.98
C ARG A 23 -5.41 -8.33 -1.22
N HIS A 24 -4.66 -8.94 -0.30
CA HIS A 24 -3.23 -9.13 -0.48
C HIS A 24 -2.94 -10.18 -1.57
N PHE A 25 -1.77 -10.05 -2.20
CA PHE A 25 -1.32 -10.97 -3.24
C PHE A 25 -0.80 -12.28 -2.64
N ASP A 26 -1.36 -13.42 -3.05
CA ASP A 26 -1.11 -14.72 -2.40
C ASP A 26 0.36 -15.17 -2.44
N ASP A 27 1.07 -14.91 -3.53
CA ASP A 27 2.47 -15.34 -3.72
C ASP A 27 3.50 -14.36 -3.12
N MET A 28 3.08 -13.45 -2.23
CA MET A 28 3.98 -12.55 -1.53
C MET A 28 4.78 -13.26 -0.43
N ARG A 29 6.05 -12.89 -0.29
CA ARG A 29 6.93 -13.36 0.81
C ARG A 29 6.64 -12.62 2.10
N SER A 30 6.43 -11.32 1.98
CA SER A 30 6.11 -10.43 3.10
C SER A 30 5.51 -9.15 2.54
N ALA A 31 4.75 -8.45 3.38
CA ALA A 31 4.32 -7.11 3.11
C ALA A 31 4.38 -6.27 4.38
N ASP A 32 4.62 -4.98 4.22
CA ASP A 32 4.67 -4.02 5.32
C ASP A 32 4.04 -2.70 4.87
N PHE A 33 3.44 -1.98 5.82
CA PHE A 33 2.67 -0.76 5.57
C PHE A 33 3.17 0.35 6.47
N GLY A 34 3.38 1.54 5.91
CA GLY A 34 3.75 2.69 6.69
C GLY A 34 4.45 3.81 5.93
N PRO A 35 4.61 4.97 6.59
CA PRO A 35 5.15 6.17 5.96
C PRO A 35 6.60 6.01 5.50
N GLN A 36 7.34 5.02 6.01
CA GLN A 36 8.70 4.68 5.55
C GLN A 36 8.73 4.22 4.08
N PHE A 37 7.60 3.78 3.53
CA PHE A 37 7.46 3.37 2.12
C PHE A 37 6.87 4.47 1.24
N GLY A 38 6.58 5.64 1.80
CA GLY A 38 5.96 6.78 1.14
C GLY A 38 4.77 7.31 1.92
N SER A 39 4.52 8.61 1.88
CA SER A 39 3.29 9.21 2.42
C SER A 39 2.98 10.55 1.75
N GLY A 40 1.70 10.92 1.75
CA GLY A 40 1.24 12.23 1.27
C GLY A 40 1.54 13.40 2.21
N GLY A 41 2.13 13.12 3.38
CA GLY A 41 2.43 14.10 4.42
C GLY A 41 2.42 13.46 5.81
N ARG A 42 2.55 14.28 6.85
CA ARG A 42 2.38 13.82 8.23
C ARG A 42 0.90 13.69 8.54
N CYS A 43 0.49 12.54 9.06
CA CYS A 43 -0.82 12.35 9.70
C CYS A 43 -0.88 13.22 10.95
N ASN A 44 -1.43 14.44 10.83
CA ASN A 44 -1.55 15.41 11.91
C ASN A 44 -2.95 15.35 12.54
N HIS A 45 -3.33 14.16 13.00
CA HIS A 45 -4.59 13.92 13.68
C HIS A 45 -4.38 12.93 14.83
N ALA A 46 -5.40 12.77 15.69
CA ALA A 46 -5.37 11.80 16.77
C ALA A 46 -5.31 10.37 16.20
N PHE A 47 -4.78 9.43 16.99
CA PHE A 47 -4.58 8.04 16.58
C PHE A 47 -5.89 7.30 16.25
N ASP A 48 -6.99 7.70 16.90
CA ASP A 48 -8.35 7.18 16.72
C ASP A 48 -9.20 8.02 15.75
N ALA A 49 -8.64 9.12 15.23
CA ALA A 49 -9.31 9.94 14.24
C ALA A 49 -9.11 9.37 12.83
N THR A 50 -10.11 9.55 11.97
CA THR A 50 -10.05 9.18 10.56
C THR A 50 -9.04 10.03 9.81
N HIS A 51 -8.32 9.38 8.89
CA HIS A 51 -7.48 10.04 7.90
C HIS A 51 -8.29 11.04 7.05
N GLN A 52 -7.66 12.19 6.76
CA GLN A 52 -8.29 13.26 5.98
C GLN A 52 -8.33 12.92 4.49
N GLN A 53 -9.22 13.59 3.75
CA GLN A 53 -9.29 13.49 2.29
C GLN A 53 -7.94 13.82 1.63
N GLY A 54 -7.49 12.96 0.71
CA GLY A 54 -6.23 13.10 -0.01
C GLY A 54 -4.99 12.58 0.73
N GLU A 55 -5.14 12.07 1.97
CA GLU A 55 -4.06 11.37 2.65
C GLU A 55 -3.81 10.00 2.03
N TRP A 56 -2.55 9.67 1.82
CA TRP A 56 -2.12 8.35 1.33
C TRP A 56 -0.87 7.88 2.08
N ILE A 57 -0.74 6.57 2.22
CA ILE A 57 0.41 5.91 2.86
C ILE A 57 0.93 4.80 1.95
N GLY A 58 2.25 4.62 1.96
CA GLY A 58 2.93 3.60 1.18
C GLY A 58 2.86 2.21 1.81
N ALA A 59 2.94 1.19 0.97
CA ALA A 59 3.23 -0.17 1.39
C ALA A 59 4.32 -0.79 0.51
N GLU A 60 5.00 -1.78 1.07
CA GLU A 60 6.00 -2.57 0.37
C GLU A 60 5.55 -4.04 0.34
N VAL A 61 5.59 -4.66 -0.84
CA VAL A 61 5.31 -6.09 -1.04
C VAL A 61 6.54 -6.76 -1.63
N ARG A 62 7.06 -7.77 -0.93
CA ARG A 62 8.27 -8.51 -1.35
C ARG A 62 7.90 -9.81 -2.04
N LEU A 63 8.53 -10.06 -3.19
CA LEU A 63 8.19 -11.17 -4.07
C LEU A 63 9.44 -11.97 -4.46
N SER A 64 9.24 -13.26 -4.72
CA SER A 64 10.33 -14.18 -5.05
C SER A 64 10.97 -13.86 -6.41
N THR A 65 10.19 -13.41 -7.39
CA THR A 65 10.64 -13.20 -8.77
C THR A 65 10.10 -11.89 -9.35
N PRO A 66 10.79 -11.30 -10.36
CA PRO A 66 10.28 -10.13 -11.08
C PRO A 66 8.97 -10.38 -11.85
N LEU A 67 8.75 -11.62 -12.31
CA LEU A 67 7.49 -11.98 -12.99
C LEU A 67 6.30 -11.84 -12.03
N LEU A 68 6.44 -12.27 -10.78
CA LEU A 68 5.40 -12.09 -9.76
C LEU A 68 5.13 -10.61 -9.45
N ALA A 69 6.13 -9.73 -9.59
CA ALA A 69 5.94 -8.29 -9.40
C ALA A 69 4.97 -7.69 -10.42
N GLN A 70 5.03 -8.14 -11.68
CA GLN A 70 4.09 -7.69 -12.71
C GLN A 70 2.66 -8.12 -12.40
N TYR A 71 2.47 -9.37 -11.95
CA TYR A 71 1.14 -9.84 -11.53
C TYR A 71 0.62 -9.13 -10.28
N ALA A 72 1.49 -8.88 -9.30
CA ALA A 72 1.13 -8.15 -8.09
C ALA A 72 0.70 -6.71 -8.41
N ILE A 73 1.40 -6.02 -9.32
CA ILE A 73 1.02 -4.67 -9.77
C ILE A 73 -0.40 -4.68 -10.34
N SER A 74 -0.70 -5.57 -11.29
CA SER A 74 -2.05 -5.68 -11.85
C SER A 74 -3.10 -5.98 -10.78
N HIS A 75 -2.82 -6.91 -9.88
CA HIS A 75 -3.71 -7.29 -8.78
C HIS A 75 -4.03 -6.15 -7.82
N TYR A 76 -3.05 -5.30 -7.50
CA TYR A 76 -3.26 -4.16 -6.61
C TYR A 76 -3.96 -3.00 -7.31
N LEU A 77 -3.61 -2.68 -8.56
CA LEU A 77 -4.24 -1.58 -9.31
C LEU A 77 -5.73 -1.81 -9.62
N GLU A 78 -6.22 -3.04 -9.53
CA GLU A 78 -7.66 -3.36 -9.64
C GLU A 78 -8.46 -3.02 -8.38
N GLN A 79 -7.80 -2.59 -7.28
CA GLN A 79 -8.45 -2.29 -6.01
C GLN A 79 -8.61 -0.78 -5.83
N GLU A 80 -9.82 -0.34 -5.47
CA GLU A 80 -10.19 1.09 -5.45
C GLU A 80 -9.28 1.97 -4.57
N GLN A 81 -8.77 1.44 -3.47
CA GLN A 81 -7.89 2.19 -2.56
C GLN A 81 -6.43 2.29 -3.04
N VAL A 82 -6.03 1.56 -4.08
CA VAL A 82 -4.66 1.61 -4.60
C VAL A 82 -4.59 2.69 -5.68
N LEU A 83 -3.87 3.77 -5.36
CA LEU A 83 -3.66 4.92 -6.24
C LEU A 83 -2.55 4.69 -7.26
N ASP A 84 -1.54 3.91 -6.88
CA ASP A 84 -0.39 3.60 -7.74
C ASP A 84 0.32 2.33 -7.26
N ALA A 85 1.01 1.65 -8.16
CA ALA A 85 1.83 0.47 -7.87
C ALA A 85 3.02 0.36 -8.84
N ASP A 86 4.24 0.33 -8.29
CA ASP A 86 5.48 0.33 -9.07
C ASP A 86 6.49 -0.71 -8.56
N VAL A 87 7.43 -1.12 -9.43
CA VAL A 87 8.56 -1.96 -9.03
C VAL A 87 9.68 -1.07 -8.53
N ALA A 88 10.15 -1.30 -7.30
CA ALA A 88 11.33 -0.64 -6.77
C ALA A 88 12.61 -1.32 -7.30
N GLU A 89 13.56 -0.51 -7.81
CA GLU A 89 14.89 -0.93 -8.28
C GLU A 89 15.82 -1.44 -7.17
#